data_AF-F4C8W9-F1
#
_entry.id   AF-F4C8W9-F1
#
_cell.length_a   1.000
_cell.length_b   1.000
_cell.length_c   1.000
_cell.angle_alpha   90.00
_cell.angle_beta   90.00
_cell.angle_gamma   90.00
#
_symmetry.space_group_name_H-M   'P 1'
#
loop_
_entity.id
_entity.type
_entity.pdbx_description
1 polymer ?
#
loop_
_entity_poly.entity_id
_entity_poly.type
_entity_poly.pdbx_seq_one_letter_code
_entity_poly.pdbx_strand_id
1 'polypeptide(L)'
;MIRKRIIKTGWPEDIRYPNEGNCESFELEYIFKHIKDIHGDILINIYYCQLKTQNWEKEIIYQAHLTEFNLLPSEKEVLDNPTAIYPDDKSWCIVSDYDLPFTYIGGSKTLIDRITQNSPFDIYPIEPIFKAKNV
;
A
#
# COMPACT_ATOMS: atom_id res chain seq x y z
N MET A 1 -34.19 25.94 -12.83
CA MET A 1 -34.23 26.72 -11.58
C MET A 1 -33.59 25.87 -10.49
N ILE A 2 -32.32 26.14 -10.15
CA ILE A 2 -31.52 25.31 -9.23
C ILE A 2 -31.70 25.88 -7.81
N ARG A 3 -32.01 25.01 -6.84
CA ARG A 3 -32.19 25.40 -5.43
C ARG A 3 -30.98 24.99 -4.61
N LYS A 4 -30.47 25.95 -3.82
CA LYS A 4 -29.45 25.73 -2.78
C LYS A 4 -30.08 25.03 -1.57
N ARG A 5 -29.42 24.00 -1.06
CA ARG A 5 -29.77 23.35 0.21
C ARG A 5 -28.60 23.51 1.17
N ILE A 6 -28.89 23.87 2.42
CA ILE A 6 -27.89 23.95 3.51
C ILE A 6 -27.94 22.61 4.25
N ILE A 7 -26.84 21.87 4.26
CA ILE A 7 -26.75 20.60 5.00
C ILE A 7 -26.63 20.95 6.49
N LYS A 8 -27.55 20.41 7.31
CA LYS A 8 -27.66 20.65 8.76
C LYS A 8 -27.34 19.39 9.57
N THR A 9 -26.41 18.57 9.08
CA THR A 9 -25.99 17.33 9.73
C THR A 9 -24.49 17.21 9.59
N GLY A 10 -23.78 16.89 10.67
CA GLY A 10 -22.31 16.85 10.76
C GLY A 10 -21.63 15.74 9.95
N TRP A 11 -22.13 15.46 8.76
CA TRP A 11 -21.53 14.57 7.78
C TRP A 11 -20.75 15.40 6.76
N PRO A 12 -19.55 14.97 6.35
CA PRO A 12 -18.72 15.74 5.41
C PRO A 12 -19.43 15.91 4.06
N GLU A 13 -19.32 17.11 3.49
CA GLU A 13 -19.95 17.49 2.21
C GLU A 13 -19.31 16.79 1.00
N ASP A 14 -18.14 16.19 1.20
CA ASP A 14 -17.29 15.64 0.15
C ASP A 14 -16.65 14.32 0.63
N ILE A 15 -17.39 13.22 0.48
CA ILE A 15 -16.84 11.88 0.65
C ILE A 15 -16.23 11.50 -0.69
N ARG A 16 -14.98 11.90 -0.91
CA ARG A 16 -14.16 11.29 -1.96
C ARG A 16 -13.55 10.05 -1.35
N TYR A 17 -13.83 8.89 -1.94
CA TYR A 17 -13.00 7.73 -1.66
C TYR A 17 -11.55 8.08 -2.05
N PRO A 18 -10.54 7.68 -1.26
CA PRO A 18 -9.16 7.73 -1.74
C PRO A 18 -9.09 7.00 -3.08
N ASN A 19 -8.31 7.51 -4.02
CA ASN A 19 -8.08 6.91 -5.34
C ASN A 19 -7.88 5.39 -5.18
N GLU A 20 -8.88 4.58 -5.53
CA GLU A 20 -8.85 3.12 -5.75
C GLU A 20 -7.77 2.34 -4.97
N GLY A 21 -7.70 2.51 -3.64
CA GLY A 21 -6.75 1.79 -2.79
C GLY A 21 -5.27 2.00 -3.11
N ASN A 22 -4.92 3.01 -3.92
CA ASN A 22 -3.54 3.28 -4.33
C ASN A 22 -2.69 3.77 -3.14
N CYS A 23 -1.39 3.49 -3.20
CA CYS A 23 -0.40 4.04 -2.29
C CYS A 23 0.59 4.87 -3.11
N GLU A 24 0.72 6.14 -2.79
CA GLU A 24 1.61 7.06 -3.48
C GLU A 24 3.07 6.81 -3.10
N SER A 25 4.02 7.23 -3.95
CA SER A 25 5.42 6.86 -3.76
C SER A 25 6.00 7.42 -2.45
N PHE A 26 5.56 8.61 -2.01
CA PHE A 26 5.99 9.20 -0.73
C PHE A 26 5.42 8.45 0.49
N GLU A 27 4.26 7.80 0.36
CA GLU A 27 3.69 6.95 1.41
C GLU A 27 4.45 5.63 1.49
N LEU A 28 4.79 5.04 0.34
CA LEU A 28 5.65 3.86 0.25
C LEU A 28 7.04 4.14 0.85
N GLU A 29 7.66 5.28 0.55
CA GLU A 29 8.94 5.68 1.12
C GLU A 29 8.90 5.75 2.66
N TYR A 30 7.82 6.30 3.21
CA TYR A 30 7.59 6.33 4.65
C TYR A 30 7.48 4.92 5.24
N ILE A 31 6.68 4.05 4.62
CA ILE A 31 6.50 2.65 5.06
C ILE A 31 7.84 1.89 4.98
N PHE A 32 8.58 2.05 3.89
CA PHE A 32 9.87 1.38 3.67
C PHE A 32 10.94 1.79 4.66
N LYS A 33 10.97 3.06 5.08
CA LYS A 33 11.84 3.48 6.19
C LYS A 33 11.62 2.62 7.43
N HIS A 34 10.36 2.43 7.83
CA HIS A 34 10.02 1.64 9.02
C HIS A 34 10.27 0.14 8.84
N ILE A 35 10.00 -0.41 7.65
CA ILE A 35 10.33 -1.80 7.32
C ILE A 35 11.85 -2.01 7.40
N LYS A 36 12.64 -1.13 6.80
CA LYS A 36 14.10 -1.18 6.82
C LYS A 36 14.65 -1.13 8.25
N ASP A 37 14.08 -0.31 9.11
CA ASP A 37 14.48 -0.20 10.51
C ASP A 37 14.23 -1.49 11.34
N ILE A 38 13.39 -2.41 10.84
CA ILE A 38 13.10 -3.71 11.51
C ILE A 38 13.81 -4.86 10.82
N HIS A 39 13.73 -4.91 9.50
CA HIS A 39 14.16 -6.05 8.70
C HIS A 39 15.51 -5.85 8.01
N GLY A 40 16.02 -4.62 7.97
CA GLY A 40 17.22 -4.26 7.21
C GLY A 40 16.93 -4.08 5.71
N ASP A 41 18.01 -4.06 4.92
CA ASP A 41 17.94 -3.93 3.46
C ASP A 41 17.85 -5.31 2.79
N ILE A 42 16.63 -5.87 2.79
CA ILE A 42 16.35 -7.22 2.30
C ILE A 42 15.92 -7.24 0.84
N LEU A 43 16.00 -8.40 0.21
CA LEU A 43 15.37 -8.64 -1.09
C LEU A 43 13.84 -8.65 -0.93
N ILE A 44 13.17 -7.97 -1.86
CA ILE A 44 11.71 -7.89 -1.94
C ILE A 44 11.24 -8.23 -3.36
N ASN A 45 10.06 -8.81 -3.44
CA ASN A 45 9.33 -9.03 -4.68
C ASN A 45 8.34 -7.90 -4.87
N ILE A 46 8.28 -7.38 -6.10
CA ILE A 46 7.54 -6.18 -6.46
C ILE A 46 6.66 -6.52 -7.65
N TYR A 47 5.40 -6.79 -7.34
CA TYR A 47 4.41 -7.34 -8.25
C TYR A 47 3.54 -6.25 -8.86
N TYR A 48 3.39 -6.32 -10.18
CA TYR A 48 2.51 -5.48 -10.98
C TYR A 48 1.48 -6.35 -11.67
N CYS A 49 0.20 -6.13 -11.36
CA CYS A 49 -0.89 -6.75 -12.09
C CYS A 49 -0.97 -6.19 -13.52
N GLN A 50 -1.64 -6.92 -14.40
CA GLN A 50 -1.77 -6.57 -15.83
C GLN A 50 -2.21 -5.11 -16.09
N LEU A 51 -3.04 -4.52 -15.22
CA LEU A 51 -3.52 -3.14 -15.38
C LEU A 51 -2.46 -2.07 -15.08
N LYS A 52 -1.40 -2.42 -14.34
CA LYS A 52 -0.30 -1.52 -13.99
C LYS A 52 0.93 -1.70 -14.88
N THR A 53 0.79 -2.42 -15.99
CA THR A 53 1.85 -2.62 -16.99
C THR A 53 1.46 -2.01 -18.33
N GLN A 54 2.45 -1.71 -19.17
CA GLN A 54 2.19 -1.29 -20.56
C GLN A 54 1.57 -2.41 -21.41
N ASN A 55 1.76 -3.67 -21.03
CA ASN A 55 1.18 -4.82 -21.68
C ASN A 55 0.17 -5.51 -20.77
N TRP A 56 -1.07 -5.06 -20.87
CA TRP A 56 -2.32 -5.65 -20.35
C TRP A 56 -2.52 -7.17 -20.46
N GLU A 57 -1.64 -7.94 -21.11
CA GLU A 57 -1.65 -9.42 -21.11
C GLU A 57 -0.56 -10.04 -20.22
N LYS A 58 0.27 -9.23 -19.55
CA LYS A 58 1.47 -9.69 -18.85
C LYS A 58 1.57 -9.08 -17.46
N GLU A 59 1.53 -9.94 -16.45
CA GLU A 59 1.94 -9.59 -15.10
C GLU A 59 3.47 -9.56 -14.99
N ILE A 60 4.00 -8.69 -14.12
CA ILE A 60 5.44 -8.52 -13.94
C ILE A 60 5.78 -8.63 -12.46
N ILE A 61 6.85 -9.36 -12.14
CA ILE A 61 7.48 -9.35 -10.83
C ILE A 61 8.93 -8.91 -11.01
N TYR A 62 9.31 -7.84 -10.34
CA TYR A 62 10.71 -7.48 -10.13
C TYR A 62 11.19 -7.99 -8.78
N GLN A 63 12.48 -8.24 -8.68
CA GLN A 63 13.15 -8.53 -7.42
C GLN A 63 14.33 -7.57 -7.26
N ALA A 64 14.39 -6.90 -6.12
CA ALA A 64 15.43 -5.92 -5.82
C ALA A 64 15.61 -5.81 -4.30
N HIS A 65 16.68 -5.15 -3.85
CA HIS A 65 16.79 -4.74 -2.46
C HIS A 65 15.80 -3.61 -2.14
N LEU A 66 15.34 -3.54 -0.89
CA LEU A 66 14.40 -2.53 -0.43
C LEU A 66 14.87 -1.10 -0.74
N THR A 67 16.18 -0.84 -0.65
CA THR A 67 16.75 0.48 -0.95
C THR A 67 16.80 0.83 -2.45
N GLU A 68 16.65 -0.16 -3.33
CA GLU A 68 16.71 0.00 -4.78
C GLU A 68 15.32 0.24 -5.40
N PHE A 69 14.25 0.24 -4.60
CA PHE A 69 12.88 0.39 -5.08
C PHE A 69 12.67 1.63 -5.96
N ASN A 70 13.25 2.77 -5.56
CA ASN A 70 13.13 4.04 -6.27
C ASN A 70 13.85 4.05 -7.64
N LEU A 71 14.60 3.00 -7.97
CA LEU A 71 15.24 2.82 -9.28
C LEU A 71 14.30 2.13 -10.29
N LEU A 72 13.24 1.46 -9.83
CA LEU A 72 12.29 0.75 -10.69
C LEU A 72 11.46 1.64 -11.63
N PRO A 73 11.08 2.89 -11.30
CA PRO A 73 10.39 3.77 -12.24
C PRO A 73 11.18 4.11 -13.51
N SER A 74 12.46 3.74 -13.58
CA SER A 74 13.26 3.84 -14.82
C SER A 74 12.94 2.73 -15.84
N GLU A 75 12.24 1.67 -15.42
CA GLU A 75 11.81 0.58 -16.27
C GLU A 75 10.54 0.96 -17.03
N LYS A 76 10.62 0.99 -18.36
CA LYS A 76 9.54 1.48 -19.24
C LYS A 76 8.30 0.57 -19.26
N GLU A 77 8.29 -0.59 -18.60
CA GLU A 77 7.20 -1.56 -18.72
C GLU A 77 6.04 -1.34 -17.72
N VAL A 78 6.20 -0.46 -16.72
CA VAL A 78 5.19 -0.21 -15.66
C VAL A 78 4.60 1.20 -15.74
N LEU A 79 3.37 1.36 -15.25
CA LEU A 79 2.58 2.60 -15.40
C LEU A 79 2.34 3.36 -14.08
N ASP A 80 2.49 2.70 -12.93
CA ASP A 80 2.12 3.22 -11.61
C ASP A 80 2.93 2.53 -10.49
N ASN A 81 2.60 2.75 -9.22
CA ASN A 81 3.15 2.00 -8.08
C ASN A 81 2.68 0.54 -8.07
N PRO A 82 3.46 -0.39 -7.50
CA PRO A 82 3.17 -1.83 -7.55
C PRO A 82 1.80 -2.21 -6.97
N THR A 83 1.27 -3.35 -7.43
CA THR A 83 0.07 -3.96 -6.87
C THR A 83 0.37 -4.64 -5.54
N ALA A 84 1.53 -5.30 -5.41
CA ALA A 84 1.94 -5.90 -4.15
C ALA A 84 3.46 -5.88 -3.95
N ILE A 85 3.89 -5.80 -2.69
CA ILE A 85 5.31 -5.78 -2.29
C ILE A 85 5.49 -6.69 -1.08
N TYR A 86 6.40 -7.65 -1.16
CA TYR A 86 6.59 -8.65 -0.09
C TYR A 86 7.97 -9.33 -0.17
N PRO A 87 8.56 -9.75 0.96
CA PRO A 87 9.75 -10.60 0.99
C PRO A 87 9.39 -12.09 0.79
N ASP A 88 10.36 -12.91 0.43
CA ASP A 88 10.18 -14.36 0.24
C ASP A 88 9.71 -15.09 1.52
N ASP A 89 10.13 -14.59 2.69
CA ASP A 89 9.77 -15.15 4.00
C ASP A 89 8.34 -14.81 4.44
N LYS A 90 7.64 -13.94 3.69
CA LYS A 90 6.26 -13.50 3.93
C LYS A 90 6.07 -12.87 5.32
N SER A 91 7.13 -12.31 5.90
CA SER A 91 7.10 -11.65 7.22
C SER A 91 6.27 -10.36 7.23
N TRP A 92 6.07 -9.73 6.07
CA TRP A 92 5.19 -8.58 5.85
C TRP A 92 4.71 -8.54 4.40
N CYS A 93 3.72 -7.70 4.11
CA CYS A 93 3.32 -7.38 2.74
C CYS A 93 2.66 -6.00 2.68
N ILE A 94 2.71 -5.38 1.50
CA ILE A 94 1.92 -4.19 1.12
C ILE A 94 1.11 -4.59 -0.11
N VAL A 95 -0.19 -4.29 -0.13
CA VAL A 95 -1.09 -4.59 -1.25
C VAL A 95 -1.92 -3.36 -1.57
N SER A 96 -1.75 -2.85 -2.79
CA SER A 96 -2.35 -1.63 -3.35
C SER A 96 -2.97 -1.95 -4.71
N ASP A 97 -4.11 -2.64 -4.67
CA ASP A 97 -4.84 -3.12 -5.85
C ASP A 97 -6.02 -2.20 -6.16
N TYR A 98 -6.34 -2.04 -7.45
CA TYR A 98 -7.37 -1.15 -7.95
C TYR A 98 -8.79 -1.56 -7.50
N ASP A 99 -9.00 -2.86 -7.24
CA ASP A 99 -10.28 -3.37 -6.71
C ASP A 99 -10.43 -3.14 -5.19
N LEU A 100 -9.39 -2.65 -4.51
CA LEU A 100 -9.39 -2.47 -3.06
C LEU A 100 -9.73 -1.02 -2.66
N PRO A 101 -10.48 -0.82 -1.57
CA PRO A 101 -10.80 0.52 -1.08
C PRO A 101 -9.63 1.19 -0.35
N PHE A 102 -8.62 0.40 0.06
CA PHE A 102 -7.45 0.84 0.82
C PHE A 102 -6.21 0.05 0.39
N THR A 103 -5.04 0.65 0.61
CA THR A 103 -3.81 -0.13 0.70
C THR A 103 -3.78 -0.91 2.01
N TYR A 104 -3.46 -2.19 1.93
CA TYR A 104 -3.32 -3.06 3.09
C TYR A 104 -1.86 -3.33 3.39
N ILE A 105 -1.50 -3.24 4.67
CA ILE A 105 -0.17 -3.57 5.16
C ILE A 105 -0.31 -4.72 6.16
N GLY A 106 0.29 -5.86 5.84
CA GLY A 106 0.39 -7.01 6.72
C GLY A 106 1.78 -7.11 7.35
N GLY A 107 1.86 -7.52 8.62
CA GLY A 107 3.14 -7.73 9.28
C GLY A 107 3.03 -7.93 10.78
N SER A 108 4.18 -7.94 11.46
CA SER A 108 4.22 -8.05 12.92
C SER A 108 3.56 -6.83 13.59
N LYS A 109 3.03 -7.03 14.81
CA LYS A 109 2.50 -5.92 15.62
C LYS A 109 3.52 -4.79 15.79
N THR A 110 4.80 -5.13 16.00
CA THR A 110 5.89 -4.15 16.10
C THR A 110 6.01 -3.28 14.86
N LEU A 111 5.86 -3.86 13.66
CA LEU A 111 5.89 -3.12 12.40
C LEU A 111 4.68 -2.19 12.27
N ILE A 112 3.47 -2.72 12.49
CA ILE A 112 2.22 -1.95 12.40
C ILE A 112 2.20 -0.80 13.40
N ASP A 113 2.60 -1.05 14.65
CA ASP A 113 2.71 -0.02 15.68
C ASP A 113 3.72 1.07 15.27
N ARG A 114 4.86 0.71 14.66
CA ARG A 114 5.86 1.69 14.18
C ARG A 114 5.35 2.57 13.04
N ILE A 115 4.63 1.99 12.09
CA ILE A 115 4.10 2.72 10.92
C ILE A 115 2.91 3.61 11.32
N THR A 116 2.14 3.24 12.33
CA THR A 116 0.92 3.98 12.72
C THR A 116 1.18 5.04 13.80
N GLN A 117 2.17 4.84 14.68
CA GLN A 117 2.46 5.79 15.76
C GLN A 117 3.03 7.10 15.22
N ASN A 118 2.27 8.19 15.41
CA ASN A 118 2.62 9.55 14.94
C ASN A 118 2.84 9.62 13.42
N SER A 119 2.11 8.79 12.67
CA SER A 119 2.11 8.85 11.21
C SER A 119 1.64 10.23 10.71
N PRO A 120 2.30 10.81 9.69
CA PRO A 120 1.77 11.97 8.98
C PRO A 120 0.62 11.61 8.02
N PHE A 121 0.36 10.32 7.81
CA PHE A 121 -0.70 9.76 6.96
C PHE A 121 -1.79 9.07 7.78
N ASP A 122 -2.99 8.99 7.21
CA ASP A 122 -4.13 8.29 7.80
C ASP A 122 -3.98 6.76 7.66
N ILE A 123 -3.35 6.15 8.67
CA ILE A 123 -3.13 4.71 8.73
C ILE A 123 -3.83 4.15 9.96
N TYR A 124 -4.78 3.25 9.75
CA TYR A 124 -5.59 2.68 10.82
C TYR A 124 -5.15 1.24 11.13
N PRO A 125 -4.58 0.97 12.32
CA PRO A 125 -4.24 -0.40 12.71
C PRO A 125 -5.52 -1.22 12.89
N ILE A 126 -5.54 -2.40 12.29
CA ILE A 126 -6.61 -3.38 12.47
C ILE A 126 -6.07 -4.59 13.22
N GLU A 127 -6.78 -5.01 14.26
CA GLU A 127 -6.45 -6.21 15.02
C GLU A 127 -7.54 -7.27 14.82
N PRO A 128 -7.17 -8.54 14.58
CA PRO A 128 -8.15 -9.60 14.46
C PRO A 128 -8.83 -9.84 15.81
N ILE A 129 -10.17 -9.77 15.81
CA ILE A 129 -10.98 -10.07 17.00
C ILE A 129 -11.02 -11.59 17.28
N PHE A 130 -10.76 -12.39 16.24
CA PHE A 130 -10.76 -13.84 16.32
C PHE A 130 -9.32 -14.37 16.40
N LYS A 131 -9.13 -15.42 17.22
CA LYS A 131 -7.86 -16.16 17.22
C LYS A 131 -7.58 -16.66 15.80
N ALA A 132 -6.32 -16.56 15.37
CA ALA A 132 -5.87 -17.15 14.12
C ALA A 132 -6.36 -18.61 14.05
N LYS A 133 -6.94 -19.01 12.91
CA LYS A 133 -7.17 -20.43 12.66
C LYS A 133 -5.79 -21.08 12.67
N ASN A 134 -5.58 -22.06 13.53
CA ASN A 134 -4.45 -22.97 13.40
C ASN A 134 -4.66 -23.70 12.07
N VAL A 135 -3.94 -23.28 11.03
CA VAL A 135 -3.89 -23.96 9.73
C VAL A 135 -2.67 -24.86 9.73
#